data_AF-A0A7C4JKA9-F1
#
_entry.id   AF-A0A7C4JKA9-F1
#
_cell.length_a   1.000
_cell.length_b   1.000
_cell.length_c   1.000
_cell.angle_alpha   90.00
_cell.angle_beta   90.00
_cell.angle_gamma   90.00
#
_symmetry.space_group_name_H-M   'P 1'
#
loop_
_entity.id
_entity.type
_entity.pdbx_description
1 polymer ?
#
loop_
_entity_poly.entity_id
_entity_poly.type
_entity_poly.pdbx_seq_one_letter_code
_entity_poly.pdbx_strand_id
1 'polypeptide(L)'
;MNKTMFAVIPLILLTILGSALAMWYDVLKIRAIVETGSVDVEFSGRLYVEDFENKDVARCSARYAEIENEDANNPFGNNDLELSITVDNAYPCYICKVNTVYVKNVGSIPVHVKIDRIIASVAGSPTAGICEQKFDPNRGPYFECDVDNDGDADINLWGCFTSFLRDIQLHPGEEKSFTVELHVKQGAEENSSFTIQIYLKARQYNE
;
A
#
# COMPACT_ATOMS: atom_id res chain seq x y z
N MET A 1 -82.48 -20.07 27.41
CA MET A 1 -81.07 -19.68 27.54
C MET A 1 -80.49 -20.43 28.73
N ASN A 2 -79.55 -21.35 28.51
CA ASN A 2 -79.05 -22.26 29.56
C ASN A 2 -78.32 -21.45 30.64
N LYS A 3 -78.79 -21.51 31.89
CA LYS A 3 -78.22 -20.77 33.04
C LYS A 3 -76.75 -21.09 33.29
N THR A 4 -76.28 -22.25 32.83
CA THR A 4 -74.87 -22.66 32.85
C THR A 4 -73.99 -21.86 31.88
N MET A 5 -74.53 -21.39 30.76
CA MET A 5 -73.79 -20.62 29.75
C MET A 5 -73.52 -19.17 30.19
N PHE A 6 -74.35 -18.62 31.07
CA PHE A 6 -74.19 -17.25 31.60
C PHE A 6 -73.02 -17.10 32.59
N ALA A 7 -72.62 -18.19 33.25
CA ALA A 7 -71.49 -18.20 34.20
C ALA A 7 -70.13 -18.48 33.54
N VAL A 8 -70.13 -19.13 32.37
CA VAL A 8 -68.90 -19.56 31.68
C VAL A 8 -68.24 -18.41 30.92
N ILE A 9 -69.03 -17.51 30.34
CA ILE A 9 -68.52 -16.34 29.58
C ILE A 9 -67.67 -15.39 30.43
N PRO A 10 -68.10 -14.91 31.61
CA PRO A 10 -67.28 -14.03 32.43
C PRO A 10 -66.03 -14.72 32.98
N LEU A 11 -66.08 -16.04 33.20
CA LEU A 11 -64.94 -16.83 33.66
C LEU A 11 -63.85 -16.93 32.58
N ILE A 12 -64.24 -17.16 31.32
CA ILE A 12 -63.31 -17.17 30.17
C ILE A 12 -62.74 -15.76 29.94
N LEU A 13 -63.54 -14.71 30.13
CA LEU A 13 -63.03 -13.34 30.03
C LEU A 13 -61.98 -13.06 31.11
N LEU A 14 -62.22 -13.49 32.35
CA LEU A 14 -61.27 -13.32 33.45
C LEU A 14 -59.97 -14.09 33.22
N THR A 15 -60.01 -15.29 32.63
CA THR A 15 -58.79 -16.05 32.31
C THR A 15 -57.99 -15.42 31.18
N ILE A 16 -58.65 -14.86 30.17
CA ILE A 16 -57.98 -14.14 29.08
C ILE A 16 -57.36 -12.82 29.59
N LEU A 17 -58.09 -12.06 30.43
CA LEU A 17 -57.54 -10.85 31.05
C LEU A 17 -56.40 -11.17 32.03
N GLY A 18 -56.52 -12.25 32.80
CA GLY A 18 -55.47 -12.71 33.71
C GLY A 18 -54.19 -13.13 33.00
N SER A 19 -54.31 -13.79 31.84
CA SER A 19 -53.16 -14.16 31.00
C SER A 19 -52.55 -12.96 30.25
N ALA A 20 -53.35 -11.96 29.88
CA ALA A 20 -52.86 -10.70 29.31
C ALA A 20 -52.11 -9.84 30.35
N LEU A 21 -52.58 -9.77 31.59
CA LEU A 21 -51.96 -9.01 32.68
C LEU A 21 -50.75 -9.73 33.32
N ALA A 22 -50.61 -11.05 33.13
CA ALA A 22 -49.46 -11.84 33.57
C ALA A 22 -48.30 -11.88 32.54
N MET A 23 -48.44 -11.22 31.39
CA MET A 23 -47.34 -11.06 30.44
C MET A 23 -46.36 -9.99 30.94
N TRP A 24 -45.50 -10.38 31.87
CA TRP A 24 -44.35 -9.60 32.28
C TRP A 24 -43.28 -9.79 31.22
N TYR A 25 -43.10 -8.80 30.34
CA TYR A 25 -41.99 -8.78 29.42
C TYR A 25 -41.10 -7.59 29.73
N ASP A 26 -39.80 -7.84 29.74
CA ASP A 26 -38.75 -6.83 29.85
C ASP A 26 -37.94 -6.88 28.55
N VAL A 27 -37.63 -5.72 27.98
CA VAL A 27 -36.92 -5.64 26.69
C VAL A 27 -35.48 -5.24 26.98
N LEU A 28 -34.62 -6.25 27.05
CA LEU A 28 -33.18 -6.06 27.20
C LEU A 28 -32.55 -5.72 25.85
N LYS A 29 -31.99 -4.51 25.71
CA LYS A 29 -31.30 -4.06 24.50
C LYS A 29 -29.79 -4.18 24.70
N ILE A 30 -29.12 -4.98 23.87
CA ILE A 30 -27.66 -5.03 23.81
C ILE A 30 -27.20 -3.93 22.86
N ARG A 31 -26.48 -2.93 23.38
CA ARG A 31 -25.73 -1.96 22.58
C ARG A 31 -24.29 -2.42 22.52
N ALA A 32 -23.86 -2.91 21.37
CA ALA A 32 -22.45 -3.12 21.08
C ALA A 32 -21.93 -1.91 20.29
N ILE A 33 -20.82 -1.33 20.71
CA ILE A 33 -20.02 -0.41 19.90
C ILE A 33 -18.82 -1.24 19.43
N VAL A 34 -18.65 -1.37 18.12
CA VAL A 34 -17.50 -2.03 17.52
C VAL A 34 -16.63 -0.94 16.93
N GLU A 35 -15.47 -0.73 17.54
CA GLU A 35 -14.45 0.16 17.01
C GLU A 35 -13.49 -0.69 16.17
N THR A 36 -13.45 -0.45 14.86
CA THR A 36 -12.49 -1.06 13.96
C THR A 36 -11.19 -0.25 13.98
N GLY A 37 -10.04 -0.93 13.88
CA GLY A 37 -8.76 -0.24 13.75
C GLY A 37 -8.53 0.35 12.35
N SER A 38 -7.41 1.08 12.17
CA SER A 38 -7.01 1.73 10.92
C SER A 38 -5.86 1.01 10.21
N VAL A 39 -5.90 1.02 8.87
CA VAL A 39 -4.77 0.64 7.99
C VAL A 39 -4.06 1.92 7.59
N ASP A 40 -2.77 2.03 7.90
CA ASP A 40 -1.97 3.20 7.57
C ASP A 40 -0.48 2.78 7.51
N VAL A 41 0.19 3.10 6.40
CA VAL A 41 1.57 2.74 6.11
C VAL A 41 2.28 3.94 5.50
N GLU A 42 3.46 4.25 6.02
CA GLU A 42 4.27 5.36 5.54
C GLU A 42 5.68 4.92 5.18
N PHE A 43 6.30 5.63 4.25
CA PHE A 43 7.74 5.61 4.13
C PHE A 43 8.37 6.53 5.18
N SER A 44 9.42 6.05 5.84
CA SER A 44 10.10 6.81 6.88
C SER A 44 11.62 6.70 6.80
N GLY A 45 12.31 7.42 7.67
CA GLY A 45 13.76 7.45 7.76
C GLY A 45 14.43 8.41 6.78
N ARG A 46 15.75 8.53 6.91
CA ARG A 46 16.58 9.38 6.07
C ARG A 46 17.11 8.57 4.89
N LEU A 47 16.82 9.04 3.68
CA LEU A 47 17.34 8.46 2.46
C LEU A 47 18.83 8.73 2.34
N TYR A 48 19.61 7.68 2.06
CA TYR A 48 21.03 7.78 1.73
C TYR A 48 21.23 7.29 0.30
N VAL A 49 21.72 8.18 -0.54
CA VAL A 49 22.02 7.86 -1.94
C VAL A 49 23.53 7.69 -2.08
N GLU A 50 23.95 6.53 -2.56
CA GLU A 50 25.33 6.17 -2.85
C GLU A 50 25.51 6.00 -4.35
N ASP A 51 26.53 6.64 -4.90
CA ASP A 51 26.90 6.56 -6.30
C ASP A 51 28.13 5.68 -6.43
N PHE A 52 28.07 4.63 -7.26
CA PHE A 52 29.12 3.62 -7.32
C PHE A 52 30.37 4.06 -8.09
N GLU A 53 30.24 5.01 -9.02
CA GLU A 53 31.31 5.31 -9.97
C GLU A 53 31.86 6.73 -9.89
N ASN A 54 31.41 7.56 -8.93
CA ASN A 54 31.84 8.97 -8.80
C ASN A 54 31.92 9.68 -10.17
N LYS A 55 30.94 9.40 -11.03
CA LYS A 55 30.86 9.99 -12.36
C LYS A 55 30.38 11.42 -12.18
N ASP A 56 31.30 12.36 -12.35
CA ASP A 56 31.08 13.81 -12.12
C ASP A 56 29.99 14.42 -13.03
N VAL A 57 29.56 13.68 -14.06
CA VAL A 57 28.54 14.09 -15.01
C VAL A 57 27.13 13.70 -14.58
N ALA A 58 26.98 12.66 -13.75
CA ALA A 58 25.69 12.07 -13.41
C ALA A 58 25.35 12.34 -11.94
N ARG A 59 24.06 12.49 -11.64
CA ARG A 59 23.59 12.72 -10.26
C ARG A 59 22.37 11.89 -9.94
N CYS A 60 22.43 11.17 -8.83
CA CYS A 60 21.28 10.48 -8.25
C CYS A 60 20.70 11.27 -7.08
N SER A 61 19.39 11.35 -6.99
CA SER A 61 18.69 11.90 -5.83
C SER A 61 17.42 11.10 -5.55
N ALA A 62 17.05 11.00 -4.28
CA ALA A 62 15.84 10.33 -3.86
C ALA A 62 15.09 11.20 -2.85
N ARG A 63 13.78 11.26 -2.95
CA ARG A 63 12.90 12.00 -2.04
C ARG A 63 11.57 11.29 -1.87
N TYR A 64 10.95 11.52 -0.72
CA TYR A 64 9.54 11.22 -0.52
C TYR A 64 8.72 12.40 -1.06
N ALA A 65 7.75 12.13 -1.92
CA ALA A 65 6.93 13.14 -2.56
C ALA A 65 5.56 12.58 -2.84
N GLU A 66 4.51 13.34 -2.56
CA GLU A 66 3.14 13.05 -3.01
C GLU A 66 3.08 13.34 -4.52
N ILE A 67 3.04 12.29 -5.34
CA ILE A 67 2.99 12.39 -6.81
C ILE A 67 1.56 12.21 -7.28
N GLU A 68 0.90 11.19 -6.76
CA GLU A 68 -0.53 10.95 -6.87
C GLU A 68 -1.15 11.14 -5.47
N ASN A 69 -2.42 11.54 -5.42
CA ASN A 69 -3.18 11.49 -4.18
C ASN A 69 -4.23 10.40 -4.36
N GLU A 70 -3.90 9.20 -3.90
CA GLU A 70 -4.72 8.01 -4.06
C GLU A 70 -5.96 8.02 -3.15
N ASP A 71 -5.99 8.87 -2.13
CA ASP A 71 -7.05 8.90 -1.13
C ASP A 71 -7.43 10.31 -0.64
N ALA A 72 -7.83 11.16 -1.59
CA ALA A 72 -8.10 12.59 -1.36
C ALA A 72 -9.17 12.91 -0.30
N ASN A 73 -9.89 11.91 0.20
CA ASN A 73 -10.91 12.05 1.24
C ASN A 73 -10.62 11.24 2.52
N ASN A 74 -9.45 10.60 2.62
CA ASN A 74 -9.07 9.84 3.80
C ASN A 74 -8.11 10.65 4.69
N PRO A 75 -8.55 11.02 5.91
CA PRO A 75 -7.71 11.77 6.84
C PRO A 75 -6.51 10.97 7.37
N PHE A 76 -6.45 9.66 7.12
CA PHE A 76 -5.34 8.77 7.48
C PHE A 76 -4.40 8.44 6.30
N GLY A 77 -4.67 8.97 5.10
CA GLY A 77 -3.85 8.79 3.90
C GLY A 77 -3.25 10.11 3.44
N ASN A 78 -2.60 10.83 4.35
CA ASN A 78 -1.96 12.13 4.07
C ASN A 78 -0.43 12.09 4.21
N ASN A 79 0.11 10.91 4.53
CA ASN A 79 1.51 10.57 4.72
C ASN A 79 1.95 9.40 3.81
N ASP A 80 1.12 9.04 2.84
CA ASP A 80 1.33 8.03 1.79
C ASP A 80 2.24 8.55 0.66
N LEU A 81 3.29 9.30 1.02
CA LEU A 81 4.25 9.86 0.07
C LEU A 81 4.96 8.75 -0.72
N GLU A 82 5.10 8.90 -2.02
CA GLU A 82 5.79 7.93 -2.85
C GLU A 82 7.32 8.12 -2.82
N LEU A 83 8.06 7.01 -2.96
CA LEU A 83 9.50 7.05 -3.15
C LEU A 83 9.81 7.42 -4.62
N SER A 84 10.28 8.66 -4.81
CA SER A 84 10.72 9.19 -6.10
C SER A 84 12.24 9.22 -6.19
N ILE A 85 12.80 8.53 -7.17
CA ILE A 85 14.24 8.52 -7.44
C ILE A 85 14.48 9.21 -8.79
N THR A 86 15.30 10.24 -8.80
CA THR A 86 15.66 11.01 -10.00
C THR A 86 17.15 10.82 -10.30
N VAL A 87 17.44 10.46 -11.55
CA VAL A 87 18.80 10.31 -12.07
C VAL A 87 18.99 11.30 -13.20
N ASP A 88 19.88 12.27 -13.01
CA ASP A 88 20.21 13.29 -13.99
C ASP A 88 21.50 12.90 -14.74
N ASN A 89 21.45 12.97 -16.08
CA ASN A 89 22.61 12.81 -16.97
C ASN A 89 23.38 11.49 -16.76
N ALA A 90 22.65 10.38 -16.84
CA ALA A 90 23.14 9.02 -16.59
C ALA A 90 24.08 8.43 -17.67
N TYR A 91 24.46 9.23 -18.68
CA TYR A 91 25.24 8.76 -19.82
C TYR A 91 26.71 8.48 -19.47
N PRO A 92 27.38 7.48 -20.09
CA PRO A 92 26.81 6.43 -20.96
C PRO A 92 26.22 5.24 -20.19
N CYS A 93 26.35 5.25 -18.87
CA CYS A 93 25.88 4.22 -17.97
C CYS A 93 26.06 4.77 -16.57
N TYR A 94 25.09 4.54 -15.68
CA TYR A 94 25.18 5.02 -14.32
C TYR A 94 24.48 4.09 -13.35
N ILE A 95 25.13 3.85 -12.21
CA ILE A 95 24.62 3.01 -11.13
C ILE A 95 24.54 3.84 -9.86
N CYS A 96 23.36 3.89 -9.25
CA CYS A 96 23.19 4.41 -7.90
C CYS A 96 22.36 3.48 -7.02
N LYS A 97 22.54 3.67 -5.72
CA LYS A 97 21.88 2.89 -4.68
C LYS A 97 21.24 3.81 -3.67
N VAL A 98 19.96 3.61 -3.45
CA VAL A 98 19.20 4.23 -2.37
C VAL A 98 19.13 3.25 -1.21
N ASN A 99 19.83 3.57 -0.14
CA ASN A 99 19.86 2.80 1.10
C ASN A 99 18.82 3.34 2.10
N THR A 100 18.47 2.48 3.05
CA THR A 100 17.80 2.89 4.29
C THR A 100 16.39 3.46 4.06
N VAL A 101 15.68 2.89 3.08
CA VAL A 101 14.24 3.14 2.90
C VAL A 101 13.48 2.28 3.90
N TYR A 102 12.66 2.88 4.75
CA TYR A 102 11.81 2.15 5.70
C TYR A 102 10.36 2.23 5.28
N VAL A 103 9.67 1.10 5.40
CA VAL A 103 8.21 1.02 5.33
C VAL A 103 7.71 0.69 6.71
N LYS A 104 6.87 1.55 7.28
CA LYS A 104 6.38 1.42 8.64
C LYS A 104 4.86 1.38 8.67
N ASN A 105 4.32 0.43 9.45
CA ASN A 105 2.90 0.42 9.75
C ASN A 105 2.63 1.37 10.92
N VAL A 106 1.99 2.50 10.64
CA VAL A 106 1.56 3.50 11.62
C VAL A 106 0.07 3.35 11.99
N GLY A 107 -0.65 2.46 11.31
CA GLY A 107 -2.01 2.06 11.63
C GLY A 107 -2.11 1.23 12.91
N SER A 108 -3.35 0.88 13.26
CA SER A 108 -3.66 0.15 14.50
C SER A 108 -3.92 -1.34 14.28
N ILE A 109 -3.87 -1.84 13.04
CA ILE A 109 -4.03 -3.27 12.71
C ILE A 109 -2.88 -3.79 11.85
N PRO A 110 -2.60 -5.12 11.84
CA PRO A 110 -1.59 -5.69 10.97
C PRO A 110 -1.95 -5.56 9.49
N VAL A 111 -0.94 -5.33 8.66
CA VAL A 111 -1.07 -5.14 7.21
C VAL A 111 -0.16 -6.10 6.45
N HIS A 112 -0.57 -6.47 5.24
CA HIS A 112 0.30 -7.08 4.24
C HIS A 112 0.73 -6.02 3.24
N VAL A 113 2.05 -5.85 3.07
CA VAL A 113 2.63 -4.93 2.10
C VAL A 113 3.30 -5.70 0.97
N LYS A 114 3.05 -5.28 -0.27
CA LYS A 114 3.69 -5.80 -1.47
C LYS A 114 3.94 -4.71 -2.49
N ILE A 115 4.82 -4.97 -3.46
CA ILE A 115 4.96 -4.13 -4.66
C ILE A 115 3.69 -4.26 -5.50
N ASP A 116 3.11 -3.14 -5.90
CA ASP A 116 1.98 -3.09 -6.82
C ASP A 116 2.47 -2.90 -8.26
N ARG A 117 3.23 -1.82 -8.48
CA ARG A 117 3.80 -1.46 -9.78
C ARG A 117 5.06 -0.62 -9.60
N ILE A 118 5.89 -0.60 -10.64
CA ILE A 118 7.06 0.29 -10.73
C ILE A 118 6.96 1.01 -12.06
N ILE A 119 7.11 2.33 -12.01
CA ILE A 119 6.98 3.19 -13.17
C ILE A 119 8.29 3.97 -13.33
N ALA A 120 8.76 4.06 -14.56
CA ALA A 120 9.89 4.91 -14.92
C ALA A 120 9.47 5.89 -16.04
N SER A 121 9.93 7.13 -15.95
CA SER A 121 9.63 8.16 -16.94
C SER A 121 10.85 9.01 -17.23
N VAL A 122 11.04 9.42 -18.48
CA VAL A 122 12.09 10.36 -18.88
C VAL A 122 11.52 11.79 -18.90
N ALA A 123 12.33 12.75 -18.48
CA ALA A 123 11.95 14.16 -18.43
C ALA A 123 11.59 14.67 -19.83
N GLY A 124 10.37 15.20 -19.97
CA GLY A 124 9.85 15.69 -21.24
C GLY A 124 9.05 14.65 -22.05
N SER A 125 9.04 13.38 -21.64
CA SER A 125 8.16 12.37 -22.23
C SER A 125 6.78 12.37 -21.54
N PRO A 126 5.68 12.34 -22.31
CA PRO A 126 4.32 12.18 -21.77
C PRO A 126 4.03 10.73 -21.36
N THR A 127 4.90 9.79 -21.73
CA THR A 127 4.75 8.36 -21.48
C THR A 127 5.69 7.92 -20.38
N ALA A 128 5.12 7.22 -19.40
CA ALA A 128 5.88 6.52 -18.38
C ALA A 128 5.82 5.01 -18.69
N GLY A 129 6.99 4.38 -18.74
CA GLY A 129 7.13 2.94 -18.94
C GLY A 129 6.81 2.18 -17.66
N ILE A 130 6.00 1.12 -17.77
CA ILE A 130 5.80 0.17 -16.67
C ILE A 130 6.97 -0.80 -16.69
N CYS A 131 7.63 -0.96 -15.54
CA CYS A 131 8.77 -1.87 -15.44
C CYS A 131 8.28 -3.32 -15.31
N GLU A 132 8.90 -4.22 -16.07
CA GLU A 132 8.59 -5.64 -16.05
C GLU A 132 9.50 -6.40 -15.09
N GLN A 133 8.91 -7.31 -14.31
CA GLN A 133 9.68 -8.22 -13.48
C GLN A 133 10.35 -9.29 -14.34
N LYS A 134 11.66 -9.42 -14.20
CA LYS A 134 12.50 -10.49 -14.75
C LYS A 134 13.11 -11.33 -13.63
N PHE A 135 13.68 -12.46 -13.99
CA PHE A 135 14.33 -13.37 -13.04
C PHE A 135 15.66 -13.89 -13.60
N ASP A 136 16.73 -13.70 -12.84
CA ASP A 136 18.04 -14.29 -13.11
C ASP A 136 18.29 -15.44 -12.12
N PRO A 137 18.57 -16.67 -12.58
CA PRO A 137 18.83 -17.82 -11.68
C PRO A 137 19.97 -17.61 -10.68
N ASN A 138 20.93 -16.74 -10.97
CA ASN A 138 22.09 -16.46 -10.14
C ASN A 138 21.92 -15.22 -9.24
N ARG A 139 21.06 -14.26 -9.64
CA ARG A 139 20.91 -12.96 -8.95
C ARG A 139 19.54 -12.76 -8.31
N GLY A 140 18.55 -13.57 -8.68
CA GLY A 140 17.18 -13.44 -8.21
C GLY A 140 16.32 -12.53 -9.09
N PRO A 141 15.18 -12.05 -8.57
CA PRO A 141 14.29 -11.16 -9.31
C PRO A 141 14.89 -9.76 -9.47
N TYR A 142 14.62 -9.14 -10.61
CA TYR A 142 14.97 -7.75 -10.93
C TYR A 142 13.88 -7.17 -11.83
N PHE A 143 13.90 -5.87 -12.05
CA PHE A 143 12.98 -5.18 -12.95
C PHE A 143 13.73 -4.53 -14.09
N GLU A 144 13.11 -4.52 -15.26
CA GLU A 144 13.58 -3.80 -16.44
C GLU A 144 12.50 -2.82 -16.89
N CYS A 145 12.87 -1.57 -17.14
CA CYS A 145 11.99 -0.53 -17.63
C CYS A 145 12.49 -0.10 -19.00
N ASP A 146 11.61 -0.18 -19.99
CA ASP A 146 11.73 0.44 -21.30
C ASP A 146 10.95 1.76 -21.22
N VAL A 147 11.65 2.90 -21.22
CA VAL A 147 11.09 4.22 -20.89
C VAL A 147 10.70 4.98 -22.16
N ASP A 148 11.40 4.74 -23.27
CA ASP A 148 11.12 5.35 -24.57
C ASP A 148 10.28 4.45 -25.50
N ASN A 149 10.00 3.20 -25.09
CA ASN A 149 9.27 2.17 -25.83
C ASN A 149 9.94 1.76 -27.15
N ASP A 150 11.28 1.79 -27.20
CA ASP A 150 12.04 1.33 -28.36
C ASP A 150 12.18 -0.20 -28.43
N GLY A 151 11.78 -0.91 -27.37
CA GLY A 151 11.83 -2.36 -27.23
C GLY A 151 13.07 -2.88 -26.50
N ASP A 152 14.03 -2.01 -26.18
CA ASP A 152 15.19 -2.29 -25.34
C ASP A 152 14.97 -1.69 -23.93
N ALA A 153 15.49 -2.37 -22.92
CA ALA A 153 15.37 -1.87 -21.55
C ALA A 153 16.41 -0.77 -21.28
N ASP A 154 15.95 0.39 -20.81
CA ASP A 154 16.77 1.54 -20.42
C ASP A 154 17.29 1.45 -18.99
N ILE A 155 16.47 0.93 -18.07
CA ILE A 155 16.75 0.96 -16.64
C ILE A 155 16.55 -0.43 -16.05
N ASN A 156 17.54 -0.90 -15.31
CA ASN A 156 17.45 -2.12 -14.53
C ASN A 156 17.40 -1.77 -13.03
N LEU A 157 16.49 -2.39 -12.29
CA LEU A 157 16.35 -2.21 -10.84
C LEU A 157 16.44 -3.54 -10.09
N TRP A 158 17.19 -3.56 -8.99
CA TRP A 158 17.31 -4.70 -8.08
C TRP A 158 17.58 -4.25 -6.65
N GLY A 159 17.69 -5.20 -5.72
CA GLY A 159 17.99 -4.92 -4.32
C GLY A 159 17.00 -5.58 -3.37
N CYS A 160 17.07 -5.20 -2.09
CA CYS A 160 16.25 -5.82 -1.05
C CYS A 160 14.76 -5.47 -1.17
N PHE A 161 14.40 -4.43 -1.93
CA PHE A 161 12.99 -4.09 -2.19
C PHE A 161 12.24 -5.24 -2.87
N THR A 162 12.93 -6.10 -3.62
CA THR A 162 12.34 -7.29 -4.25
C THR A 162 11.80 -8.32 -3.25
N SER A 163 12.14 -8.20 -1.96
CA SER A 163 11.49 -9.01 -0.91
C SER A 163 9.99 -8.73 -0.77
N PHE A 164 9.54 -7.53 -1.18
CA PHE A 164 8.13 -7.12 -1.26
C PHE A 164 7.41 -7.65 -2.51
N LEU A 165 8.05 -8.49 -3.34
CA LEU A 165 7.34 -9.31 -4.34
C LEU A 165 6.44 -10.36 -3.70
N ARG A 166 6.69 -10.69 -2.43
CA ARG A 166 5.82 -11.51 -1.60
C ARG A 166 5.17 -10.62 -0.56
N ASP A 167 3.97 -10.99 -0.13
CA ASP A 167 3.29 -10.29 0.97
C ASP A 167 4.16 -10.37 2.23
N ILE A 168 4.51 -9.20 2.75
CA ILE A 168 5.19 -9.06 4.04
C ILE A 168 4.18 -8.54 5.04
N GLN A 169 4.01 -9.29 6.13
CA GLN A 169 3.20 -8.85 7.26
C GLN A 169 3.98 -7.83 8.10
N LEU A 170 3.35 -6.70 8.43
CA LEU A 170 3.84 -5.73 9.41
C LEU A 170 2.79 -5.52 10.50
N HIS A 171 3.17 -5.75 11.74
CA HIS A 171 2.34 -5.40 12.90
C HIS A 171 2.31 -3.90 13.16
N PRO A 172 1.33 -3.37 13.90
CA PRO A 172 1.30 -1.96 14.30
C PRO A 172 2.61 -1.52 14.96
N GLY A 173 3.23 -0.46 14.43
CA GLY A 173 4.52 0.07 14.87
C GLY A 173 5.75 -0.65 14.34
N GLU A 174 5.59 -1.76 13.61
CA GLU A 174 6.69 -2.47 12.96
C GLU A 174 7.13 -1.75 11.69
N GLU A 175 8.44 -1.80 11.42
CA GLU A 175 9.03 -1.26 10.21
C GLU A 175 9.96 -2.28 9.56
N LYS A 176 10.08 -2.19 8.24
CA LYS A 176 11.02 -2.99 7.46
C LYS A 176 11.82 -2.10 6.54
N SER A 177 13.14 -2.26 6.58
CA SER A 177 14.03 -1.54 5.69
C SER A 177 14.31 -2.32 4.41
N PHE A 178 14.58 -1.58 3.34
CA PHE A 178 15.10 -2.13 2.10
C PHE A 178 16.05 -1.15 1.40
N THR A 179 16.69 -1.67 0.34
CA THR A 179 17.54 -0.93 -0.58
C THR A 179 16.97 -1.02 -1.98
N VAL A 180 17.19 0.03 -2.77
CA VAL A 180 16.92 0.08 -4.21
C VAL A 180 18.22 0.37 -4.91
N GLU A 181 18.64 -0.53 -5.78
CA GLU A 181 19.78 -0.36 -6.67
C GLU A 181 19.23 -0.20 -8.08
N LEU A 182 19.74 0.80 -8.79
CA LEU A 182 19.35 1.07 -10.17
C LEU A 182 20.58 1.18 -11.05
N HIS A 183 20.40 0.81 -12.30
CA HIS A 183 21.40 0.94 -13.36
C HIS A 183 20.71 1.44 -14.62
N VAL A 184 21.09 2.64 -15.03
CA VAL A 184 20.74 3.18 -16.34
C VAL A 184 21.72 2.61 -17.36
N LYS A 185 21.18 1.92 -18.36
CA LYS A 185 21.92 1.24 -19.43
C LYS A 185 22.35 2.23 -20.50
N GLN A 186 23.28 1.79 -21.34
CA GLN A 186 23.82 2.58 -22.44
C GLN A 186 22.82 2.85 -23.57
N GLY A 187 21.75 2.06 -23.68
CA GLY A 187 20.67 2.31 -24.64
C GLY A 187 19.85 3.56 -24.32
N ALA A 188 19.84 3.98 -23.05
CA ALA A 188 19.01 5.08 -22.59
C ALA A 188 19.43 6.43 -23.20
N GLU A 189 18.44 7.29 -23.47
CA GLU A 189 18.66 8.59 -24.10
C GLU A 189 19.77 9.43 -23.43
N GLU A 190 20.61 10.03 -24.27
CA GLU A 190 21.71 10.88 -23.82
C GLU A 190 21.18 12.22 -23.26
N ASN A 191 21.83 12.74 -22.20
CA ASN A 191 21.49 14.04 -21.58
C ASN A 191 20.03 14.14 -21.10
N SER A 192 19.43 13.00 -20.77
CA SER A 192 18.07 12.91 -20.23
C SER A 192 18.08 12.69 -18.71
N SER A 193 16.98 13.08 -18.06
CA SER A 193 16.73 12.83 -16.63
C SER A 193 15.65 11.76 -16.48
N PHE A 194 15.91 10.73 -15.70
CA PHE A 194 14.97 9.63 -15.46
C PHE A 194 14.38 9.73 -14.06
N THR A 195 13.07 9.51 -13.94
CA THR A 195 12.36 9.43 -12.67
C THR A 195 11.79 8.03 -12.51
N ILE A 196 12.09 7.39 -11.39
CA ILE A 196 11.57 6.08 -11.01
C ILE A 196 10.65 6.26 -9.81
N GLN A 197 9.51 5.57 -9.84
CA GLN A 197 8.53 5.52 -8.76
C GLN A 197 8.20 4.06 -8.44
N ILE A 198 8.28 3.70 -7.16
CA ILE A 198 7.95 2.36 -6.68
C ILE A 198 6.68 2.45 -5.84
N TYR A 199 5.61 1.82 -6.32
CA TYR A 199 4.32 1.80 -5.63
C TYR A 199 4.22 0.55 -4.77
N LEU A 200 4.02 0.74 -3.48
CA LEU A 200 3.72 -0.33 -2.54
C LEU A 200 2.24 -0.28 -2.18
N LYS A 201 1.59 -1.45 -2.19
CA LYS A 201 0.21 -1.60 -1.75
C LYS A 201 0.18 -2.28 -0.40
N ALA A 202 -0.41 -1.60 0.57
CA ALA A 202 -0.76 -2.16 1.87
C ALA A 202 -2.24 -2.60 1.87
N ARG A 203 -2.50 -3.79 2.40
CA ARG A 203 -3.86 -4.31 2.61
C ARG A 203 -4.00 -4.92 3.99
N GLN A 204 -5.23 -5.04 4.48
CA GLN A 204 -5.49 -5.66 5.78
C GLN A 204 -5.04 -7.13 5.79
N TYR A 205 -4.58 -7.63 6.96
CA TYR A 205 -4.13 -9.02 7.12
C TYR A 205 -5.13 -10.10 6.64
N ASN A 206 -6.43 -9.84 6.74
CA ASN A 206 -7.48 -10.79 6.38
C ASN A 206 -7.93 -10.71 4.91
N GLU A 207 -7.18 -10.02 4.04
CA GLU A 207 -7.40 -9.92 2.59
C GLU A 207 -6.23 -10.46 1.75
#